data_AF-A0A523W9F0-F1
#
_entry.id   AF-A0A523W9F0-F1
#
_cell.length_a   1.000
_cell.length_b   1.000
_cell.length_c   1.000
_cell.angle_alpha   90.00
_cell.angle_beta   90.00
_cell.angle_gamma   90.00
#
_symmetry.space_group_name_H-M   'P 1'
#
loop_
_entity.id
_entity.type
_entity.pdbx_description
1 polymer ?
#
loop_
_entity_poly.entity_id
_entity_poly.type
_entity_poly.pdbx_seq_one_letter_code
_entity_poly.pdbx_strand_id
1 'polypeptide(L)'
;MQDEGMPQSLVLKELESRLSNDFTYSSGRIIGSMCTSPHPLAKKVYTRFLDKNLGDSGLFPATVNLEKETISMLGTMLSNSRAFGHIVTGGTEANTLALWTAKKLSKKNHCEVIVPISA
;
A
#
# COMPACT_ATOMS: atom_id res chain seq x y z
N MET A 1 6.49 -29.69 -11.38
CA MET A 1 7.58 -28.83 -10.88
C MET A 1 8.83 -29.22 -11.65
N GLN A 2 9.69 -28.28 -12.04
CA GLN A 2 10.98 -28.66 -12.65
C GLN A 2 11.95 -29.08 -11.55
N ASP A 3 12.83 -30.02 -11.87
CA ASP A 3 13.79 -30.59 -10.92
C ASP A 3 15.02 -29.67 -10.69
N GLU A 4 15.31 -28.77 -11.64
CA GLU A 4 16.38 -27.78 -11.56
C GLU A 4 15.88 -26.36 -11.80
N GLY A 5 16.60 -25.37 -11.24
CA GLY A 5 16.30 -23.96 -11.41
C GLY A 5 16.74 -23.41 -12.77
N MET A 6 16.01 -22.43 -13.28
CA MET A 6 16.36 -21.75 -14.53
C MET A 6 17.44 -20.68 -14.30
N PRO A 7 18.40 -20.49 -15.25
CA PRO A 7 19.34 -19.38 -15.22
C PRO A 7 18.64 -18.02 -15.11
N GLN A 8 19.18 -17.12 -14.28
CA GLN A 8 18.63 -15.79 -14.04
C GLN A 8 18.36 -15.01 -15.34
N SER A 9 19.27 -15.08 -16.31
CA SER A 9 19.14 -14.37 -17.59
C SER A 9 17.93 -14.85 -18.40
N LEU A 10 17.62 -16.14 -18.38
CA LEU A 10 16.46 -16.70 -19.07
C LEU A 10 15.16 -16.28 -18.37
N VAL A 11 15.15 -16.27 -17.04
CA VAL A 11 14.00 -15.78 -16.26
C VAL A 11 13.72 -14.32 -16.57
N LEU A 12 14.76 -13.46 -16.56
CA LEU A 12 14.59 -12.03 -16.87
C LEU A 12 14.13 -11.80 -18.30
N LYS A 13 14.71 -12.49 -19.28
CA LYS A 13 14.31 -12.39 -20.69
C LYS A 13 12.84 -12.80 -20.90
N GLU A 14 12.41 -13.88 -20.24
CA GLU A 14 11.03 -14.33 -20.29
C GLU A 14 10.07 -13.28 -19.70
N LEU A 15 10.41 -12.72 -18.54
CA LEU A 15 9.61 -11.66 -17.91
C LEU A 15 9.55 -10.40 -18.78
N GLU A 16 10.66 -9.94 -19.33
CA GLU A 16 10.70 -8.79 -20.26
C GLU A 16 9.83 -9.05 -21.49
N SER A 17 9.91 -10.25 -22.06
CA SER A 17 9.09 -10.64 -23.21
C SER A 17 7.60 -10.60 -22.87
N ARG A 18 7.20 -11.15 -21.71
CA ARG A 18 5.79 -11.18 -21.28
C ARG A 18 5.24 -9.79 -20.98
N LEU A 19 6.03 -8.95 -20.32
CA LEU A 19 5.61 -7.61 -19.88
C LEU A 19 5.74 -6.55 -21.00
N SER A 20 6.32 -6.88 -22.15
CA SER A 20 6.54 -5.94 -23.26
C SER A 20 5.26 -5.31 -23.83
N ASN A 21 4.11 -5.95 -23.64
CA ASN A 21 2.82 -5.46 -24.10
C ASN A 21 2.16 -4.47 -23.12
N ASP A 22 2.68 -4.34 -21.90
CA ASP A 22 2.10 -3.45 -20.89
C ASP A 22 2.31 -1.97 -21.26
N PHE A 23 1.34 -1.14 -20.90
CA PHE A 23 1.52 0.30 -20.95
C PHE A 23 2.48 0.76 -19.85
N THR A 24 3.31 1.75 -20.14
CA THR A 24 4.12 2.42 -19.13
C THR A 24 3.48 3.76 -18.75
N TYR A 25 3.59 4.13 -17.47
CA TYR A 25 3.11 5.43 -16.99
C TYR A 25 3.79 6.62 -17.67
N SER A 26 5.00 6.45 -18.22
CA SER A 26 5.70 7.47 -18.98
C SER A 26 5.34 7.51 -20.47
N SER A 27 4.53 6.58 -20.98
CA SER A 27 4.20 6.50 -22.41
C SER A 27 3.23 7.58 -22.90
N GLY A 28 2.60 8.34 -21.99
CA GLY A 28 1.53 9.27 -22.33
C GLY A 28 0.19 8.61 -22.72
N ARG A 29 0.10 7.27 -22.67
CA ARG A 29 -1.11 6.51 -23.07
C ARG A 29 -2.05 6.19 -21.91
N ILE A 30 -1.58 6.28 -20.65
CA ILE A 30 -2.39 6.01 -19.46
C ILE A 30 -3.02 7.31 -18.98
N ILE A 31 -4.31 7.52 -19.27
CA ILE A 31 -5.07 8.74 -18.90
C ILE A 31 -6.23 8.52 -17.93
N GLY A 32 -6.56 7.26 -17.61
CA GLY A 32 -7.72 6.88 -16.78
C GLY A 32 -7.37 6.16 -15.48
N SER A 33 -6.10 6.12 -15.09
CA SER A 33 -5.66 5.45 -13.85
C SER A 33 -5.51 6.46 -12.71
N MET A 34 -5.87 6.05 -11.50
CA MET A 34 -5.57 6.79 -10.27
C MET A 34 -4.15 6.52 -9.73
N CYS A 35 -3.40 5.64 -10.39
CA CYS A 35 -2.00 5.35 -10.05
C CYS A 35 -1.03 5.99 -11.05
N THR A 36 0.22 6.17 -10.63
CA THR A 36 1.30 6.71 -11.45
C THR A 36 2.64 6.07 -11.10
N SER A 37 3.69 6.43 -11.84
CA SER A 37 5.05 6.01 -11.52
C SER A 37 5.46 6.51 -10.13
N PRO A 38 5.97 5.64 -9.24
CA PRO A 38 6.43 6.07 -7.93
C PRO A 38 7.64 7.00 -8.04
N HIS A 39 7.76 7.91 -7.08
CA HIS A 39 8.89 8.83 -6.98
C HIS A 39 10.23 8.06 -6.99
N PRO A 40 11.29 8.52 -7.69
CA PRO A 40 12.55 7.79 -7.81
C PRO A 40 13.20 7.42 -6.47
N LEU A 41 13.10 8.31 -5.47
CA LEU A 41 13.58 8.02 -4.12
C LEU A 41 12.77 6.89 -3.45
N ALA A 42 11.45 6.86 -3.62
CA ALA A 42 10.61 5.82 -3.04
C ALA A 42 10.95 4.44 -3.60
N LYS A 43 11.23 4.34 -4.91
CA LYS A 43 11.75 3.09 -5.53
C LYS A 43 13.05 2.64 -4.86
N LYS A 44 14.01 3.54 -4.67
CA LYS A 44 15.29 3.23 -4.02
C LYS A 44 15.11 2.76 -2.57
N VAL A 45 14.27 3.44 -1.80
CA VAL A 45 13.99 3.08 -0.40
C VAL A 45 13.30 1.72 -0.33
N TYR A 46 12.26 1.49 -1.12
CA TYR A 46 11.51 0.24 -1.13
C TYR A 46 12.40 -0.95 -1.51
N THR A 47 13.17 -0.86 -2.59
CA THR A 47 14.08 -1.94 -3.00
C THR A 47 15.17 -2.19 -1.96
N ARG A 48 15.69 -1.15 -1.29
CA ARG A 48 16.75 -1.30 -0.28
C ARG A 48 16.27 -1.96 1.03
N PHE A 49 15.00 -1.77 1.39
CA PHE A 49 14.43 -2.24 2.66
C PHE A 49 13.22 -3.17 2.44
N LEU A 50 13.24 -3.94 1.34
CA LEU A 50 12.14 -4.79 0.90
C LEU A 50 11.80 -5.91 1.90
N ASP A 51 12.76 -6.28 2.75
CA ASP A 51 12.69 -7.37 3.72
C ASP A 51 12.02 -6.98 5.07
N LYS A 52 11.60 -5.72 5.23
CA LYS A 52 10.97 -5.24 6.46
C LYS A 52 9.50 -5.68 6.50
N ASN A 53 9.06 -6.17 7.66
CA ASN A 53 7.71 -6.69 7.85
C ASN A 53 7.04 -6.08 9.09
N LEU A 54 6.12 -5.14 8.89
CA LEU A 54 5.36 -4.55 10.00
C LEU A 54 4.36 -5.52 10.65
N GLY A 55 4.06 -6.65 10.01
CA GLY A 55 3.28 -7.74 10.63
C GLY A 55 4.04 -8.45 11.76
N ASP A 56 5.37 -8.30 11.83
CA ASP A 56 6.20 -8.78 12.93
C ASP A 56 6.93 -7.61 13.61
N SER A 57 6.15 -6.69 14.17
CA SER A 57 6.62 -5.42 14.72
C SER A 57 7.73 -5.54 15.78
N GLY A 58 7.82 -6.69 16.45
CA GLY A 58 8.85 -6.95 17.47
C GLY A 58 10.26 -7.02 16.88
N LEU A 59 10.39 -7.48 15.63
CA LEU A 59 11.66 -7.57 14.92
C LEU A 59 12.06 -6.26 14.23
N PHE A 60 11.09 -5.37 13.96
CA PHE A 60 11.30 -4.15 13.15
C PHE A 60 10.87 -2.86 13.87
N PRO A 61 11.35 -2.59 15.10
CA PRO A 61 10.90 -1.45 15.91
C PRO A 61 11.19 -0.09 15.24
N ALA A 62 12.28 0.02 14.47
CA ALA A 62 12.59 1.24 13.72
C ALA A 62 11.56 1.52 12.62
N THR A 63 11.12 0.48 11.89
CA THR A 63 10.08 0.62 10.85
C THR A 63 8.73 1.00 11.47
N VAL A 64 8.41 0.46 12.65
CA VAL A 64 7.20 0.84 13.40
C VAL A 64 7.22 2.32 13.79
N ASN A 65 8.38 2.84 14.21
CA ASN A 65 8.51 4.26 14.55
C ASN A 65 8.34 5.15 13.30
N LEU A 66 8.92 4.76 12.16
CA LEU A 66 8.71 5.45 10.89
C LEU A 66 7.24 5.46 10.45
N GLU A 67 6.50 4.37 10.68
CA GLU A 67 5.05 4.33 10.43
C GLU A 67 4.31 5.36 11.29
N LYS A 68 4.60 5.39 12.60
CA LYS A 68 3.99 6.36 13.53
C LYS A 68 4.31 7.81 13.16
N GLU A 69 5.55 8.10 12.79
CA GLU A 69 5.97 9.42 12.30
C GLU A 69 5.20 9.80 11.03
N THR A 70 5.09 8.88 10.08
CA THR A 70 4.33 9.09 8.83
C THR A 70 2.86 9.38 9.12
N ILE A 71 2.22 8.62 10.02
CA ILE A 71 0.84 8.87 10.45
C ILE A 71 0.70 10.23 11.12
N SER A 72 1.65 10.63 11.97
CA SER A 72 1.65 11.96 12.61
C SER A 72 1.76 13.09 11.58
N MET A 73 2.59 12.92 10.55
CA MET A 73 2.73 13.88 9.46
C MET A 73 1.43 14.01 8.66
N LEU A 74 0.82 12.88 8.26
CA LEU A 74 -0.47 12.86 7.57
C LEU A 74 -1.59 13.46 8.41
N GLY A 75 -1.63 13.13 9.71
CA GLY A 75 -2.56 13.72 10.66
C GLY A 75 -2.44 15.23 10.73
N THR A 76 -1.21 15.74 10.87
CA THR A 76 -0.94 17.19 10.87
C THR A 76 -1.41 17.85 9.58
N MET A 77 -1.11 17.26 8.43
CA MET A 77 -1.59 17.74 7.12
C MET A 77 -3.12 17.79 7.04
N LEU A 78 -3.80 16.83 7.66
CA LEU A 78 -5.26 16.72 7.71
C LEU A 78 -5.89 17.40 8.95
N SER A 79 -5.17 18.33 9.59
CA SER A 79 -5.64 19.11 10.75
C SER A 79 -6.00 18.27 11.99
N ASN A 80 -5.39 17.10 12.16
CA ASN A 80 -5.49 16.24 13.34
C ASN A 80 -4.10 15.79 13.83
N SER A 81 -3.45 16.61 14.66
CA SER A 81 -2.13 16.30 15.25
C SER A 81 -2.13 15.12 16.23
N ARG A 82 -3.32 14.60 16.60
CA ARG A 82 -3.47 13.41 17.45
C ARG A 82 -4.01 12.20 16.66
N ALA A 83 -3.85 12.22 15.33
CA ALA A 83 -4.25 11.11 14.49
C ALA A 83 -3.51 9.82 14.92
N PHE A 84 -4.25 8.71 14.88
CA PHE A 84 -3.74 7.37 15.11
C PHE A 84 -4.23 6.46 13.99
N GLY A 85 -3.39 5.54 13.54
CA GLY A 85 -3.71 4.63 12.44
C GLY A 85 -2.49 3.85 11.98
N HIS A 86 -2.64 3.22 10.81
CA HIS A 86 -1.63 2.37 10.17
C HIS A 86 -1.51 2.71 8.68
N ILE A 87 -0.35 2.45 8.11
CA ILE A 87 -0.12 2.47 6.67
C ILE A 87 -0.49 1.08 6.13
N VAL A 88 -1.67 1.00 5.53
CA VAL A 88 -2.28 -0.26 5.04
C VAL A 88 -2.11 -0.44 3.53
N THR A 89 -2.55 -1.57 2.96
CA THR A 89 -2.27 -1.90 1.55
C THR A 89 -3.01 -1.02 0.54
N GLY A 90 -4.06 -0.31 0.97
CA GLY A 90 -4.79 0.62 0.13
C GLY A 90 -6.08 1.14 0.76
N GLY A 91 -6.82 1.96 0.01
CA GLY A 91 -8.05 2.62 0.48
C GLY A 91 -9.16 1.63 0.89
N THR A 92 -9.26 0.48 0.22
CA THR A 92 -10.25 -0.55 0.57
C THR A 92 -10.02 -1.13 1.97
N GLU A 93 -8.77 -1.43 2.33
CA GLU A 93 -8.44 -1.90 3.68
C GLU A 93 -8.67 -0.79 4.71
N ALA A 94 -8.25 0.45 4.41
CA ALA A 94 -8.47 1.61 5.27
C ALA A 94 -9.96 1.84 5.58
N ASN A 95 -10.81 1.82 4.55
CA ASN A 95 -12.26 1.98 4.69
C ASN A 95 -12.88 0.82 5.48
N THR A 96 -12.44 -0.41 5.23
CA THR A 96 -12.92 -1.59 5.96
C THR A 96 -12.59 -1.50 7.44
N LEU A 97 -11.37 -1.11 7.80
CA LEU A 97 -10.95 -0.91 9.19
C LEU A 97 -11.72 0.24 9.86
N ALA A 98 -11.98 1.33 9.14
CA ALA A 98 -12.78 2.45 9.65
C ALA A 98 -14.22 2.01 9.96
N LEU A 99 -14.87 1.30 9.04
CA LEU A 99 -16.22 0.75 9.24
C LEU A 99 -16.26 -0.27 10.37
N TRP A 100 -15.27 -1.16 10.44
CA TRP A 100 -15.15 -2.14 11.51
C TRP A 100 -15.00 -1.46 12.87
N THR A 101 -14.15 -0.44 12.97
CA THR A 101 -13.94 0.34 14.20
C THR A 101 -15.23 1.05 14.61
N ALA A 102 -15.91 1.72 13.68
CA ALA A 102 -17.20 2.37 13.94
C ALA A 102 -18.27 1.38 14.43
N LYS A 103 -18.37 0.19 13.81
CA LYS A 103 -19.26 -0.89 14.24
C LYS A 103 -18.95 -1.36 15.66
N LYS A 104 -17.67 -1.52 16.02
CA LYS A 104 -17.26 -1.93 17.37
C LYS A 104 -17.58 -0.87 18.42
N LEU A 105 -17.46 0.41 18.07
CA LEU A 105 -17.78 1.53 18.96
C LEU A 105 -19.28 1.76 19.12
N SER A 106 -20.11 1.47 18.11
CA SER A 106 -21.55 1.79 18.15
C SER A 106 -22.34 0.96 19.17
N LYS A 107 -21.87 -0.25 19.50
CA LYS A 107 -22.57 -1.23 20.36
C LYS A 107 -24.02 -1.55 19.92
N LYS A 108 -24.38 -1.26 18.66
CA LYS A 108 -25.71 -1.55 18.10
C LYS A 108 -25.75 -2.92 17.44
N ASN A 109 -26.87 -3.63 17.57
CA ASN A 109 -27.10 -4.91 16.89
C ASN A 109 -27.29 -4.74 15.37
N HIS A 110 -27.82 -3.60 14.94
CA HIS A 110 -27.97 -3.23 13.55
C HIS A 110 -27.25 -1.90 13.30
N CYS A 111 -26.25 -1.93 12.42
CA CYS A 111 -25.48 -0.75 12.04
C CYS A 111 -25.77 -0.42 10.59
N GLU A 112 -26.10 0.83 10.32
CA GLU A 112 -26.30 1.37 8.97
C GLU A 112 -25.23 2.41 8.69
N VAL A 113 -24.80 2.51 7.43
CA VAL A 113 -23.81 3.47 6.96
C VAL A 113 -24.44 4.21 5.79
N ILE A 114 -24.40 5.54 5.83
CA ILE A 114 -24.90 6.39 4.75
C ILE A 114 -23.69 6.81 3.91
N VAL A 115 -23.74 6.54 2.62
CA VAL A 115 -22.70 6.91 1.65
C VAL A 115 -23.34 7.58 0.43
N PRO A 116 -22.60 8.44 -0.31
CA PRO A 116 -23.06 8.95 -1.59
C PRO A 116 -23.36 7.83 -2.58
N ILE A 117 -24.27 8.05 -3.53
CA ILE A 117 -24.58 7.09 -4.60
C ILE A 117 -23.36 6.74 -5.48
N SER A 118 -22.36 7.62 -5.51
CA SER A 118 -21.12 7.46 -6.28
C SER A 118 -19.99 6.77 -5.52
N ALA A 119 -20.23 6.34 -4.28
CA ALA A 119 -19.23 5.71 -3.42
C ALA A 119 -18.94 4.25 -3.82
#